data_AF-A0A3R5TIB9-F1
#
_entry.id   AF-A0A3R5TIB9-F1
#
_cell.length_a   1.000
_cell.length_b   1.000
_cell.length_c   1.000
_cell.angle_alpha   90.00
_cell.angle_beta   90.00
_cell.angle_gamma   90.00
#
_symmetry.space_group_name_H-M   'P 1'
#
loop_
_entity.id
_entity.type
_entity.pdbx_description
1 polymer ?
#
loop_
_entity_poly.entity_id
_entity_poly.type
_entity_poly.pdbx_seq_one_letter_code
_entity_poly.pdbx_strand_id
1 'polypeptide(L)'
;MDIIRDFKFMISFFILCIVVNKILGIFAVIISKEGADIRQVYRLFCSSDLKLMKNEEVLEYICSILEDLGYKNPVIAENLEEVLCYKDNSPTVVYLLKSVDDLVDLDIFYSIIGKMKSKKLKKGILITKGGYIPQCYKEIKDIRNSGIDIKIIDGKELVKLIRKNIEKDMISEGAV
;
A
#
# COMPACT_ATOMS: atom_id res chain seq x y z
N MET A 1 28.09 -63.93 -7.66
CA MET A 1 28.67 -62.85 -6.83
C MET A 1 27.75 -61.62 -6.78
N ASP A 2 26.52 -61.79 -7.26
CA ASP A 2 25.61 -60.72 -7.68
C ASP A 2 24.60 -60.40 -6.58
N ILE A 3 24.16 -61.41 -5.81
CA ILE A 3 23.22 -61.25 -4.68
C ILE A 3 23.75 -60.27 -3.62
N ILE A 4 25.05 -60.30 -3.31
CA ILE A 4 25.65 -59.39 -2.31
C ILE A 4 25.73 -57.95 -2.86
N ARG A 5 25.94 -57.79 -4.18
CA ARG A 5 25.96 -56.49 -4.84
C ARG A 5 24.56 -55.89 -4.90
N ASP A 6 23.56 -56.70 -5.23
CA ASP A 6 22.16 -56.31 -5.29
C ASP A 6 21.61 -55.96 -3.90
N PHE A 7 22.01 -56.70 -2.86
CA PHE A 7 21.64 -56.41 -1.48
C PHE A 7 22.23 -55.09 -0.98
N LYS A 8 23.51 -54.80 -1.30
CA LYS A 8 24.14 -53.51 -0.99
C LYS A 8 23.46 -52.35 -1.73
N PHE A 9 23.12 -52.54 -3.00
CA PHE A 9 22.41 -51.53 -3.79
C PHE A 9 21.02 -51.24 -3.21
N MET A 10 20.29 -52.28 -2.82
CA MET A 10 18.97 -52.16 -2.19
C MET A 10 19.04 -51.41 -0.86
N ILE A 11 20.05 -51.69 -0.01
CA ILE A 11 20.25 -50.95 1.25
C ILE A 11 20.59 -49.48 0.97
N SER A 12 21.50 -49.21 0.03
CA SER A 12 21.85 -47.83 -0.35
C SER A 12 20.66 -47.06 -0.90
N PHE A 13 19.81 -47.70 -1.70
CA PHE A 13 18.57 -47.12 -2.21
C PHE A 13 17.58 -46.83 -1.07
N PHE A 14 17.43 -47.73 -0.11
CA PHE A 14 16.55 -47.53 1.04
C PHE A 14 17.00 -46.36 1.92
N ILE A 15 18.31 -46.25 2.18
CA ILE A 15 18.89 -45.12 2.91
C ILE A 15 18.66 -43.81 2.15
N LEU A 16 18.88 -43.81 0.83
CA LEU A 16 18.63 -42.64 -0.02
C LEU A 16 17.16 -42.19 0.05
N CYS A 17 16.21 -43.12 -0.01
CA CYS A 17 14.79 -42.84 0.13
C CYS A 17 14.44 -42.24 1.51
N ILE A 18 15.03 -42.75 2.59
CA ILE A 18 14.83 -42.19 3.95
C ILE A 18 15.37 -40.76 4.03
N VAL A 19 16.54 -40.49 3.45
CA VAL A 19 17.15 -39.15 3.43
C VAL A 19 16.29 -38.18 2.62
N VAL A 20 15.86 -38.57 1.41
CA VAL A 20 14.98 -37.74 0.56
C VAL A 20 13.64 -37.47 1.25
N ASN A 21 13.05 -38.46 1.92
CA ASN A 21 11.78 -38.28 2.63
C ASN A 21 11.92 -37.34 3.85
N LYS A 22 13.04 -37.40 4.57
CA LYS A 22 13.35 -36.42 5.63
C LYS A 22 13.55 -35.02 5.08
N ILE A 23 14.26 -34.86 3.96
CA ILE A 23 14.45 -33.57 3.30
C ILE A 23 13.11 -33.01 2.84
N LEU A 24 12.26 -33.82 2.20
CA LEU A 24 10.90 -33.42 1.79
C LEU A 24 10.02 -33.05 2.99
N GLY A 25 10.11 -33.78 4.10
CA GLY A 25 9.41 -33.44 5.35
C GLY A 25 9.86 -32.11 5.93
N ILE A 26 11.17 -31.80 5.90
CA ILE A 26 11.71 -30.50 6.31
C ILE A 26 11.23 -29.40 5.36
N PHE A 27 11.24 -29.62 4.04
CA PHE A 27 10.69 -28.68 3.08
C PHE A 27 9.18 -28.47 3.29
N ALA A 28 8.41 -29.51 3.57
CA ALA A 28 6.98 -29.41 3.87
C ALA A 28 6.72 -28.65 5.19
N VAL A 29 7.56 -28.83 6.21
CA VAL A 29 7.48 -28.07 7.48
C VAL A 29 7.93 -26.62 7.30
N ILE A 30 8.94 -26.35 6.46
CA ILE A 30 9.32 -25.00 6.08
C ILE A 30 8.12 -24.37 5.36
N ILE A 31 7.62 -24.95 4.28
CA ILE A 31 6.46 -24.47 3.51
C ILE A 31 5.20 -24.31 4.40
N SER A 32 4.98 -25.21 5.36
CA SER A 32 3.87 -25.14 6.32
C SER A 32 4.05 -24.03 7.35
N LYS A 33 5.28 -23.80 7.87
CA LYS A 33 5.61 -22.63 8.71
C LYS A 33 5.71 -21.33 7.91
N GLU A 34 5.81 -21.41 6.58
CA GLU A 34 5.66 -20.26 5.67
C GLU A 34 4.19 -20.03 5.26
N GLY A 35 3.30 -20.99 5.52
CA GLY A 35 2.04 -21.16 4.80
C GLY A 35 0.75 -21.00 5.60
N ALA A 36 0.80 -20.64 6.88
CA ALA A 36 -0.42 -20.37 7.63
C ALA A 36 -0.25 -19.13 8.53
N ASP A 37 -1.15 -18.18 8.35
CA ASP A 37 -1.42 -16.97 9.14
C ASP A 37 -0.55 -15.72 9.01
N ILE A 38 0.78 -15.77 8.91
CA ILE A 38 1.55 -14.50 9.02
C ILE A 38 2.12 -13.99 7.69
N ARG A 39 2.33 -14.85 6.67
CA ARG A 39 2.92 -14.39 5.39
C ARG A 39 1.94 -13.84 4.37
N GLN A 40 0.64 -14.14 4.49
CA GLN A 40 -0.37 -13.62 3.56
C GLN A 40 -0.79 -12.17 3.87
N VAL A 41 -0.54 -11.68 5.09
CA VAL A 41 -0.85 -10.29 5.47
C VAL A 41 0.37 -9.36 5.30
N TYR A 42 1.60 -9.87 5.44
CA TYR A 42 2.75 -9.01 5.77
C TYR A 42 3.83 -8.78 4.71
N ARG A 43 3.83 -9.40 3.53
CA ARG A 43 5.06 -9.36 2.70
C ARG A 43 5.14 -8.47 1.48
N LEU A 44 4.08 -8.06 0.81
CA LEU A 44 4.26 -7.24 -0.40
C LEU A 44 3.03 -6.38 -0.69
N PHE A 45 2.68 -5.38 0.11
CA PHE A 45 1.77 -4.36 -0.42
C PHE A 45 2.53 -3.58 -1.50
N CYS A 46 2.52 -4.00 -2.75
CA CYS A 46 3.22 -3.30 -3.83
C CYS A 46 2.27 -2.33 -4.54
N SER A 47 2.80 -1.48 -5.41
CA SER A 47 1.98 -0.56 -6.20
C SER A 47 0.92 -1.28 -7.03
N SER A 48 1.16 -2.55 -7.39
CA SER A 48 0.21 -3.37 -8.14
C SER A 48 -0.99 -3.77 -7.29
N ASP A 49 -0.81 -4.10 -6.01
CA ASP A 49 -1.91 -4.48 -5.11
C ASP A 49 -2.79 -3.27 -4.80
N LEU A 50 -2.16 -2.10 -4.62
CA LEU A 50 -2.87 -0.83 -4.43
C LEU A 50 -3.83 -0.49 -5.60
N LYS A 51 -3.52 -0.94 -6.83
CA LYS A 51 -4.41 -0.76 -7.99
C LYS A 51 -5.63 -1.67 -7.95
N LEU A 52 -5.49 -2.86 -7.36
CA LEU A 52 -6.57 -3.86 -7.28
C LEU A 52 -7.53 -3.56 -6.13
N MET A 53 -7.10 -2.79 -5.14
CA MET A 53 -7.97 -2.37 -4.04
C MET A 53 -9.12 -1.50 -4.52
N LYS A 54 -10.25 -1.62 -3.82
CA LYS A 54 -11.36 -0.69 -4.01
C LYS A 54 -11.00 0.71 -3.51
N ASN A 55 -11.72 1.72 -4.00
CA ASN A 55 -11.49 3.08 -3.53
C ASN A 55 -11.93 3.24 -2.07
N GLU A 56 -13.00 2.58 -1.65
CA GLU A 56 -13.45 2.62 -0.25
C GLU A 56 -12.35 2.17 0.70
N GLU A 57 -11.77 1.00 0.47
CA GLU A 57 -10.68 0.44 1.28
C GLU A 57 -9.46 1.38 1.35
N VAL A 58 -9.08 1.98 0.22
CA VAL A 58 -7.96 2.94 0.19
C VAL A 58 -8.29 4.21 0.97
N LEU A 59 -9.53 4.70 0.90
CA LEU A 59 -9.96 5.87 1.64
C LEU A 59 -10.00 5.60 3.14
N GLU A 60 -10.36 4.40 3.58
CA GLU A 60 -10.30 3.98 4.98
C GLU A 60 -8.86 4.03 5.51
N TYR A 61 -7.89 3.47 4.77
CA TYR A 61 -6.48 3.60 5.13
C TYR A 61 -6.02 5.06 5.16
N ILE A 62 -6.45 5.87 4.19
CA ILE A 62 -6.15 7.31 4.17
C ILE A 62 -6.68 8.00 5.43
N CYS A 63 -7.91 7.70 5.86
CA CYS A 63 -8.48 8.24 7.09
C CYS A 63 -7.62 7.90 8.32
N SER A 64 -7.23 6.63 8.47
CA SER A 64 -6.34 6.19 9.57
C SER A 64 -4.98 6.92 9.53
N ILE A 65 -4.37 7.01 8.34
CA ILE A 65 -3.10 7.74 8.14
C ILE A 65 -3.24 9.23 8.47
N LEU A 66 -4.37 9.85 8.13
CA LEU A 66 -4.62 11.26 8.41
C LEU A 66 -4.71 11.52 9.91
N GLU A 67 -5.42 10.68 10.66
CA GLU A 67 -5.50 10.76 12.12
C GLU A 67 -4.11 10.64 12.76
N ASP A 68 -3.33 9.66 12.30
CA ASP A 68 -1.93 9.46 12.67
C ASP A 68 -1.03 10.69 12.45
N LEU A 69 -1.33 11.48 11.41
CA LEU A 69 -0.61 12.70 11.05
C LEU A 69 -1.17 13.96 11.75
N GLY A 70 -2.09 13.77 12.71
CA GLY A 70 -2.71 14.81 13.51
C GLY A 70 -3.84 15.56 12.82
N TYR A 71 -4.38 15.04 11.71
CA TYR A 71 -5.60 15.56 11.12
C TYR A 71 -6.80 15.07 11.93
N LYS A 72 -7.81 15.93 12.09
CA LYS A 72 -9.00 15.65 12.87
C LYS A 72 -10.22 15.48 11.97
N ASN A 73 -11.10 14.58 12.38
CA ASN A 73 -12.42 14.33 11.77
C ASN A 73 -12.34 14.07 10.26
N PRO A 74 -11.60 13.06 9.78
CA PRO A 74 -11.64 12.69 8.38
C PRO A 74 -13.04 12.15 8.02
N VAL A 75 -13.68 12.76 7.02
CA VAL A 75 -15.01 12.37 6.52
C VAL A 75 -14.90 12.09 5.04
N ILE A 76 -15.19 10.85 4.64
CA ILE A 76 -15.25 10.44 3.24
C ILE A 76 -16.52 11.03 2.62
N ALA A 77 -16.36 11.72 1.49
CA ALA A 77 -17.48 12.24 0.72
C ALA A 77 -18.21 11.11 -0.04
N GLU A 78 -19.49 11.31 -0.32
CA GLU A 78 -20.35 10.32 -0.99
C GLU A 78 -19.82 9.84 -2.36
N ASN A 79 -19.02 10.67 -3.03
CA ASN A 79 -18.44 10.33 -4.33
C ASN A 79 -17.24 9.37 -4.26
N LEU A 80 -16.77 9.00 -3.05
CA LEU A 80 -15.62 8.11 -2.84
C LEU A 80 -14.35 8.58 -3.59
N GLU A 81 -14.20 9.90 -3.71
CA GLU A 81 -13.03 10.54 -4.32
C GLU A 81 -12.44 11.64 -3.43
N GLU A 82 -13.12 12.01 -2.33
CA GLU A 82 -12.71 13.09 -1.45
C GLU A 82 -12.80 12.68 0.02
N VAL A 83 -11.85 13.14 0.83
CA VAL A 83 -11.93 13.12 2.30
C VAL A 83 -11.77 14.56 2.80
N LEU A 84 -12.69 15.02 3.63
CA LEU A 84 -12.60 16.31 4.30
C LEU A 84 -12.03 16.10 5.70
N CYS A 85 -11.01 16.85 6.07
CA CYS A 85 -10.40 16.79 7.40
C CYS A 85 -9.90 18.17 7.84
N TYR A 86 -9.46 18.27 9.10
CA TYR A 86 -8.98 19.52 9.67
C TYR A 86 -7.57 19.37 10.23
N LYS A 87 -6.70 20.34 9.98
CA LYS A 87 -5.39 20.44 10.64
C LYS A 87 -5.20 21.86 11.16
N ASP A 88 -4.95 21.98 12.46
CA ASP A 88 -4.80 23.27 13.14
C ASP A 88 -5.98 24.22 12.85
N ASN A 89 -7.21 23.70 12.96
CA ASN A 89 -8.48 24.39 12.63
C ASN A 89 -8.59 24.88 11.17
N SER A 90 -7.67 24.49 10.29
CA SER A 90 -7.75 24.77 8.85
C SER A 90 -8.38 23.59 8.12
N PRO A 91 -9.46 23.80 7.34
CA PRO A 91 -10.02 22.74 6.51
C PRO A 91 -9.00 22.32 5.44
N THR A 92 -8.81 21.01 5.31
CA THR A 92 -7.95 20.38 4.31
C THR A 92 -8.78 19.33 3.59
N VAL A 93 -8.69 19.30 2.27
CA VAL A 93 -9.32 18.27 1.45
C VAL A 93 -8.27 17.30 0.94
N VAL A 94 -8.58 16.02 0.97
CA VAL A 94 -7.78 14.96 0.38
C VAL A 94 -8.52 14.40 -0.81
N TYR A 95 -7.89 14.42 -1.98
CA TYR A 95 -8.48 13.90 -3.21
C TYR A 95 -7.81 12.57 -3.58
N LEU A 96 -8.60 11.52 -3.82
CA LEU A 96 -8.13 10.29 -4.45
C LEU A 96 -8.38 10.37 -5.96
N LEU A 97 -7.31 10.63 -6.71
CA LEU A 97 -7.33 10.84 -8.15
C LEU A 97 -7.26 9.54 -8.91
N LYS A 98 -8.22 9.36 -9.82
CA LYS A 98 -8.14 8.37 -10.89
C LYS A 98 -7.01 8.76 -11.84
N SER A 99 -6.11 7.82 -12.10
CA SER A 99 -5.07 7.96 -13.13
C SER A 99 -5.55 7.34 -14.44
N VAL A 100 -5.12 7.93 -15.55
CA VAL A 100 -5.24 7.34 -16.89
C VAL A 100 -3.87 6.78 -17.23
N ASP A 101 -3.80 5.51 -17.65
CA ASP A 101 -2.52 4.83 -17.90
C ASP A 101 -1.52 4.93 -16.73
N ASP A 102 -2.02 4.83 -15.49
CA ASP A 102 -1.26 4.94 -14.24
C ASP A 102 -0.61 6.30 -13.96
N LEU A 103 -0.88 7.34 -14.75
CA LEU A 103 -0.38 8.69 -14.51
C LEU A 103 -1.51 9.71 -14.41
N VAL A 104 -1.36 10.66 -13.49
CA VAL A 104 -2.18 11.86 -13.42
C VAL A 104 -1.54 12.92 -14.30
N ASP A 105 -2.28 13.34 -15.33
CA ASP A 105 -1.89 14.42 -16.24
C ASP A 105 -2.19 15.81 -15.66
N LEU A 106 -1.84 16.85 -16.42
CA LEU A 106 -2.07 18.25 -16.04
C LEU A 106 -3.55 18.61 -16.04
N ASP A 107 -4.37 18.01 -16.90
CA ASP A 107 -5.79 18.36 -17.04
C ASP A 107 -6.58 17.92 -15.79
N ILE A 108 -6.37 16.68 -15.36
CA ILE A 108 -6.92 16.15 -14.11
C ILE A 108 -6.39 16.97 -12.93
N PHE A 109 -5.08 17.24 -12.91
CA PHE A 109 -4.45 18.01 -11.84
C PHE A 109 -5.08 19.41 -11.71
N TYR A 110 -5.14 20.21 -12.78
CA TYR A 110 -5.73 21.54 -12.76
C TYR A 110 -7.24 21.54 -12.53
N SER A 111 -7.96 20.54 -13.01
CA SER A 111 -9.39 20.37 -12.71
C SER A 111 -9.64 20.31 -11.20
N ILE A 112 -8.80 19.56 -10.48
CA ILE A 112 -8.88 19.45 -9.02
C ILE A 112 -8.48 20.76 -8.34
N ILE A 113 -7.46 21.46 -8.83
CA ILE A 113 -7.10 22.79 -8.32
C ILE A 113 -8.27 23.77 -8.50
N GLY A 114 -8.97 23.70 -9.63
CA GLY A 114 -10.19 24.46 -9.89
C GLY A 114 -11.30 24.17 -8.88
N LYS A 115 -11.54 22.89 -8.56
CA LYS A 115 -12.49 22.48 -7.51
C LYS A 115 -12.09 23.01 -6.12
N MET A 116 -10.80 22.99 -5.78
CA MET A 116 -10.33 23.57 -4.51
C MET A 116 -10.60 25.07 -4.44
N LYS A 117 -10.31 25.80 -5.52
CA LYS A 117 -10.57 27.24 -5.62
C LYS A 117 -12.06 27.57 -5.48
N SER A 118 -12.94 26.81 -6.14
CA SER A 118 -14.39 27.03 -6.03
C SER A 118 -14.91 26.76 -4.62
N LYS A 119 -14.34 25.78 -3.91
CA LYS A 119 -14.63 25.49 -2.49
C LYS A 119 -13.91 26.43 -1.50
N LYS A 120 -13.13 27.41 -1.98
CA LYS A 120 -12.31 28.35 -1.17
C LYS A 120 -11.33 27.63 -0.22
N LEU A 121 -10.83 26.46 -0.63
CA LEU A 121 -9.88 25.67 0.16
C LEU A 121 -8.45 26.11 -0.11
N LYS A 122 -7.69 26.33 0.95
CA LYS A 122 -6.28 26.76 0.88
C LYS A 122 -5.27 25.63 1.10
N LYS A 123 -5.74 24.45 1.54
CA LYS A 123 -4.90 23.29 1.82
C LYS A 123 -5.50 22.05 1.16
N GLY A 124 -4.67 21.27 0.48
CA GLY A 124 -5.09 20.02 -0.15
C GLY A 124 -4.00 18.96 -0.18
N ILE A 125 -4.42 17.70 -0.16
CA ILE A 125 -3.56 16.54 -0.41
C ILE A 125 -4.12 15.81 -1.62
N LEU A 126 -3.32 15.67 -2.67
CA LEU A 126 -3.71 14.95 -3.88
C LEU A 126 -3.04 13.59 -3.85
N ILE A 127 -3.83 12.53 -3.87
CA ILE A 127 -3.38 11.15 -3.74
C ILE A 127 -3.73 10.41 -5.03
N THR A 128 -2.84 9.57 -5.54
CA THR A 128 -3.16 8.64 -6.61
C THR A 128 -2.59 7.25 -6.32
N LYS A 129 -3.25 6.22 -6.85
CA LYS A 129 -2.74 4.84 -6.84
C LYS A 129 -1.57 4.64 -7.81
N GLY A 130 -1.45 5.52 -8.81
CA GLY A 130 -0.41 5.50 -9.84
C GLY A 130 0.72 6.50 -9.56
N GLY A 131 1.07 7.33 -10.54
CA GLY A 131 2.03 8.42 -10.42
C GLY A 131 1.49 9.73 -10.97
N TYR A 132 2.31 10.77 -10.95
CA TYR A 132 2.04 12.05 -11.61
C TYR A 132 3.04 12.25 -12.74
N ILE A 133 2.64 12.94 -13.80
CA ILE A 133 3.62 13.39 -14.79
C ILE A 133 4.58 14.41 -14.16
N PRO A 134 5.85 14.46 -14.59
CA PRO A 134 6.86 15.34 -13.99
C PRO A 134 6.47 16.82 -13.91
N GLN A 135 5.64 17.28 -14.84
CA GLN A 135 5.14 18.64 -14.92
C GLN A 135 4.27 18.99 -13.70
N CYS A 136 3.43 18.08 -13.20
CA CYS A 136 2.60 18.33 -12.02
C CYS A 136 3.45 18.71 -10.79
N TYR A 137 4.63 18.10 -10.62
CA TYR A 137 5.56 18.44 -9.53
C TYR A 137 6.12 19.87 -9.66
N LYS A 138 6.30 20.37 -10.88
CA LYS A 138 6.76 21.74 -11.14
C LYS A 138 5.65 22.75 -10.80
N GLU A 139 4.44 22.47 -11.25
CA GLU A 139 3.26 23.33 -11.05
C GLU A 139 2.90 23.56 -9.58
N ILE A 140 3.19 22.60 -8.69
CA ILE A 140 2.92 22.76 -7.24
C ILE A 140 3.61 24.01 -6.68
N LYS A 141 4.81 24.35 -7.15
CA LYS A 141 5.53 25.55 -6.68
C LYS A 141 4.77 26.82 -7.06
N ASP A 142 4.29 26.88 -8.30
CA ASP A 142 3.56 28.03 -8.81
C ASP A 142 2.18 28.17 -8.15
N ILE A 143 1.50 27.04 -7.91
CA ILE A 143 0.23 27.01 -7.17
C ILE A 143 0.44 27.46 -5.71
N ARG A 144 1.53 27.06 -5.07
CA ARG A 144 1.85 27.51 -3.71
C ARG A 144 2.06 29.02 -3.64
N ASN A 145 2.64 29.63 -4.67
CA ASN A 145 2.76 31.09 -4.79
C ASN A 145 1.39 31.79 -4.93
N SER A 146 0.37 31.08 -5.42
CA SER A 146 -1.02 31.57 -5.47
C SER A 146 -1.79 31.41 -4.15
N GLY A 147 -1.14 30.95 -3.08
CA GLY A 147 -1.72 30.84 -1.74
C GLY A 147 -2.50 29.54 -1.47
N ILE A 148 -2.36 28.53 -2.33
CA ILE A 148 -2.91 27.19 -2.12
C ILE A 148 -1.77 26.23 -1.81
N ASP A 149 -1.76 25.68 -0.61
CA ASP A 149 -0.78 24.69 -0.18
C ASP A 149 -1.22 23.28 -0.59
N ILE A 150 -0.43 22.63 -1.42
CA ILE A 150 -0.74 21.31 -1.97
C ILE A 150 0.38 20.34 -1.65
N LYS A 151 0.02 19.21 -1.06
CA LYS A 151 0.88 18.02 -0.99
C LYS A 151 0.39 17.01 -2.02
N ILE A 152 1.30 16.38 -2.75
CA ILE A 152 0.98 15.21 -3.58
C ILE A 152 1.55 13.96 -2.92
N ILE A 153 0.84 12.84 -3.07
CA ILE A 153 1.23 11.51 -2.64
C ILE A 153 0.98 10.59 -3.84
N ASP A 154 2.06 10.06 -4.42
CA ASP A 154 1.96 9.05 -5.47
C ASP A 154 1.75 7.65 -4.87
N GLY A 155 1.49 6.67 -5.73
CA GLY A 155 1.25 5.29 -5.31
C GLY A 155 2.42 4.67 -4.56
N LYS A 156 3.67 5.09 -4.86
CA LYS A 156 4.86 4.59 -4.14
C LYS A 156 4.91 5.14 -2.72
N GLU A 157 4.63 6.43 -2.53
CA GLU A 157 4.52 7.03 -1.20
C GLU A 157 3.29 6.48 -0.44
N LEU A 158 2.15 6.32 -1.11
CA LEU A 158 0.93 5.79 -0.50
C LEU A 158 1.14 4.38 0.04
N VAL A 159 1.77 3.50 -0.73
CA VAL A 159 2.15 2.15 -0.28
C VAL A 159 3.00 2.21 1.00
N LYS A 160 3.98 3.12 1.07
CA LYS A 160 4.83 3.25 2.27
C LYS A 160 4.03 3.71 3.48
N LEU A 161 3.09 4.63 3.29
CA LEU A 161 2.25 5.14 4.37
C LEU A 161 1.29 4.06 4.88
N ILE A 162 0.64 3.31 3.99
CA ILE A 162 -0.25 2.19 4.34
C ILE A 162 0.52 1.12 5.11
N ARG A 163 1.70 0.70 4.61
CA ARG A 163 2.54 -0.28 5.31
C ARG A 163 2.89 0.16 6.73
N LYS A 164 3.32 1.42 6.88
CA LYS A 164 3.67 1.97 8.20
C LYS A 164 2.48 2.00 9.16
N ASN A 165 1.29 2.28 8.65
CA ASN A 165 0.05 2.30 9.45
C ASN A 165 -0.31 0.87 9.90
N ILE A 166 -0.28 -0.12 8.99
CA ILE A 166 -0.50 -1.54 9.31
C ILE A 166 0.53 -2.06 10.34
N GLU A 167 1.82 -1.72 10.19
CA GLU A 167 2.87 -2.13 11.13
C GLU A 167 2.62 -1.60 12.56
N LYS A 168 2.00 -0.43 12.70
CA LYS A 168 1.66 0.12 14.02
C LYS A 168 0.52 -0.64 14.66
N ASP A 169 -0.55 -0.92 13.91
CA ASP A 169 -1.74 -1.58 14.43
C ASP A 169 -1.38 -2.95 15.03
N MET A 170 -0.46 -3.68 14.39
CA MET A 170 0.09 -4.92 14.93
C MET A 170 0.79 -4.79 16.28
N ILE A 171 1.58 -3.73 16.45
CA ILE A 171 2.37 -3.53 17.67
C ILE A 171 1.41 -3.22 18.83
N SER A 172 0.34 -2.47 18.56
CA SER A 172 -0.71 -2.22 19.56
C SER A 172 -1.50 -3.47 19.94
N GLU A 173 -1.77 -4.38 19.00
CA GLU A 173 -2.51 -5.63 19.29
C GLU A 173 -1.66 -6.70 19.97
N GLY A 174 -0.34 -6.72 19.71
CA GLY A 174 0.60 -7.65 20.36
C GLY A 174 1.07 -7.24 21.76
N ALA A 175 0.58 -6.12 22.30
CA ALA A 175 0.96 -5.59 23.61
C ALA A 175 -0.06 -5.89 24.73
N VAL A 176 -1.02 -6.80 24.49
CA VAL A 176 -2.03 -7.25 25.46
C VAL A 176 -1.70 -8.64 25.99
#